data_AF-A0A4V1UQM3-F1
#
_entry.id   AF-A0A4V1UQM3-F1
#
_cell.length_a   1.000
_cell.length_b   1.000
_cell.length_c   1.000
_cell.angle_alpha   90.00
_cell.angle_beta   90.00
_cell.angle_gamma   90.00
#
_symmetry.space_group_name_H-M   'P 1'
#
loop_
_entity.id
_entity.type
_entity.pdbx_description
1 polymer ?
#
loop_
_entity_poly.entity_id
_entity_poly.type
_entity_poly.pdbx_seq_one_letter_code
_entity_poly.pdbx_strand_id
1 'polypeptide(L)'
;MAQAAEKNVCGLVVEKFDKNIALPQVVVTDTLSALGQIAAMNRDAFNKPVLAITGSSGKTTVKTMLADILRECGNVHATKGNFNNHIGVPLTLLQLEATHDFAVIEMGASAIGEIAYLCSLAKPHITMVNNVMPAHIEGFGSIEGVAQAKGEIYERLSKTDTAVINLDEKFSSQWLSKIDNAVITVSLNNLHANCYAKNIQILESSS
;
A
#
# COMPACT_ATOMS: atom_id res chain seq x y z
N MET A 1 0.16 -19.09 22.56
CA MET A 1 -1.10 -18.62 23.17
C MET A 1 -0.94 -18.27 24.66
N ALA A 2 -0.20 -19.04 25.47
CA ALA A 2 0.04 -18.74 26.89
C ALA A 2 0.58 -17.32 27.18
N GLN A 3 1.52 -16.81 26.37
CA GLN A 3 2.04 -15.43 26.51
C GLN A 3 1.05 -14.31 26.16
N ALA A 4 -0.03 -14.58 25.42
CA ALA A 4 -1.02 -13.54 25.08
C ALA A 4 -1.95 -13.24 26.27
N ALA A 5 -2.23 -14.26 27.09
CA ALA A 5 -3.05 -14.12 28.29
C ALA A 5 -2.39 -13.22 29.36
N GLU A 6 -1.06 -13.08 29.33
CA GLU A 6 -0.28 -12.25 30.25
C GLU A 6 -0.33 -10.75 29.90
N LYS A 7 -0.93 -10.35 28.76
CA LYS A 7 -0.89 -8.98 28.24
C LYS A 7 -2.21 -8.20 28.33
N ASN A 8 -3.13 -8.57 29.23
CA ASN A 8 -4.44 -7.91 29.40
C ASN A 8 -5.23 -7.78 28.07
N VAL A 9 -5.19 -8.82 27.22
CA VAL A 9 -6.01 -8.85 26.00
C VAL A 9 -7.45 -9.25 26.32
N CYS A 10 -8.42 -8.70 25.60
CA CYS A 10 -9.85 -8.98 25.83
C CYS A 10 -10.35 -10.28 25.16
N GLY A 11 -9.57 -10.88 24.27
CA GLY A 11 -9.92 -12.10 23.54
C GLY A 11 -8.84 -12.49 22.54
N LEU A 12 -9.03 -13.64 21.88
CA LEU A 12 -8.12 -14.20 20.88
C LEU A 12 -8.87 -14.55 19.60
N VAL A 13 -8.21 -14.36 18.45
CA VAL A 13 -8.62 -14.96 17.17
C VAL A 13 -7.74 -16.18 16.93
N VAL A 14 -8.35 -17.35 16.76
CA VAL A 14 -7.62 -18.64 16.71
C VAL A 14 -8.17 -19.55 15.62
N GLU A 15 -7.32 -20.41 15.06
CA GLU A 15 -7.77 -21.46 14.12
C GLU A 15 -8.34 -22.69 14.82
N LYS A 16 -8.02 -22.87 16.10
CA LYS A 16 -8.48 -23.99 16.90
C LYS A 16 -8.79 -23.53 18.32
N PHE A 17 -9.98 -23.87 18.79
CA PHE A 17 -10.40 -23.60 20.16
C PHE A 17 -9.50 -24.31 21.18
N ASP A 18 -9.02 -23.56 22.18
CA ASP A 18 -8.28 -24.09 23.33
C ASP A 18 -9.08 -23.91 24.62
N LYS A 19 -9.61 -25.01 25.15
CA LYS A 19 -10.38 -25.04 26.40
C LYS A 19 -9.59 -24.61 27.64
N ASN A 20 -8.26 -24.59 27.58
CA ASN A 20 -7.41 -24.23 28.71
C ASN A 20 -7.19 -22.73 28.84
N ILE A 21 -7.68 -21.93 27.89
CA ILE A 21 -7.54 -20.47 27.88
C ILE A 21 -8.85 -19.84 28.30
N ALA A 22 -8.85 -19.16 29.46
CA ALA A 22 -10.03 -18.50 30.04
C ALA A 22 -10.36 -17.13 29.39
N LEU A 23 -9.98 -16.92 28.13
CA LEU A 23 -10.31 -15.72 27.35
C LEU A 23 -11.33 -16.08 26.26
N PRO A 24 -12.21 -15.13 25.86
CA PRO A 24 -13.04 -15.30 24.68
C PRO A 24 -12.21 -15.62 23.44
N GLN A 25 -12.65 -16.60 22.66
CA GLN A 25 -11.97 -17.07 21.45
C GLN A 25 -12.90 -17.00 20.24
N VAL A 26 -12.50 -16.25 19.22
CA VAL A 26 -13.14 -16.26 17.90
C VAL A 26 -12.43 -17.31 17.06
N VAL A 27 -13.10 -18.42 16.81
CA VAL A 27 -12.55 -19.53 16.02
C VAL A 27 -12.80 -19.26 14.54
N VAL A 28 -11.73 -19.20 13.75
CA VAL A 28 -11.74 -18.94 12.30
C VAL A 28 -11.03 -20.07 11.56
N THR A 29 -11.18 -20.14 10.25
CA THR A 29 -10.48 -21.16 9.44
C THR A 29 -9.04 -20.79 9.13
N ASP A 30 -8.73 -19.48 9.06
CA ASP A 30 -7.41 -18.95 8.75
C ASP A 30 -7.25 -17.59 9.45
N THR A 31 -6.27 -17.48 10.35
CA THR A 31 -6.06 -16.29 11.17
C THR A 31 -5.55 -15.09 10.37
N LEU A 32 -4.82 -15.34 9.28
CA LEU A 32 -4.30 -14.29 8.41
C LEU A 32 -5.43 -13.61 7.61
N SER A 33 -6.33 -14.40 7.03
CA SER A 33 -7.54 -13.93 6.36
C SER A 33 -8.44 -13.17 7.33
N ALA A 34 -8.61 -13.69 8.55
CA ALA A 34 -9.35 -12.98 9.59
C ALA A 34 -8.72 -11.62 9.95
N LEU A 35 -7.39 -11.55 10.08
CA LEU A 35 -6.67 -10.29 10.30
C LEU A 35 -6.95 -9.29 9.16
N GLY A 36 -6.86 -9.72 7.91
CA GLY A 36 -7.17 -8.89 6.74
C GLY A 36 -8.62 -8.39 6.74
N GLN A 37 -9.58 -9.26 7.06
CA GLN A 37 -11.00 -8.91 7.11
C GLN A 37 -11.31 -7.89 8.21
N ILE A 38 -10.79 -8.09 9.42
CA ILE A 38 -10.97 -7.14 10.53
C ILE A 38 -10.34 -5.79 10.19
N ALA A 39 -9.15 -5.80 9.56
CA ALA A 39 -8.49 -4.58 9.10
C ALA A 39 -9.31 -3.85 8.02
N ALA A 40 -9.89 -4.58 7.08
CA ALA A 40 -10.78 -4.01 6.06
C ALA A 40 -12.04 -3.38 6.69
N MET A 41 -12.60 -3.98 7.74
CA MET A 41 -13.72 -3.37 8.48
C MET A 41 -13.33 -2.02 9.10
N ASN A 42 -12.13 -1.92 9.70
CA ASN A 42 -11.67 -0.64 10.25
C ASN A 42 -11.41 0.39 9.14
N ARG A 43 -10.86 -0.05 8.00
CA ARG A 43 -10.71 0.79 6.82
C ARG A 43 -12.06 1.28 6.28
N ASP A 44 -13.09 0.44 6.27
CA ASP A 44 -14.42 0.82 5.79
C ASP A 44 -15.11 1.86 6.68
N ALA A 45 -14.79 1.86 7.98
CA ALA A 45 -15.22 2.92 8.90
C ALA A 45 -14.46 4.25 8.68
N PHE A 46 -13.27 4.21 8.06
CA PHE A 46 -12.47 5.39 7.74
C PHE A 46 -12.89 5.98 6.38
N ASN A 47 -13.60 7.10 6.39
CA ASN A 47 -14.16 7.72 5.18
C ASN A 47 -13.34 8.89 4.61
N LYS A 48 -12.07 9.03 5.03
CA LYS A 48 -11.17 10.10 4.57
C LYS A 48 -10.14 9.59 3.54
N PRO A 49 -9.38 10.46 2.86
CA PRO A 49 -8.50 10.06 1.78
C PRO A 49 -7.42 9.04 2.19
N VAL A 50 -7.14 8.12 1.27
CA VAL A 50 -6.19 7.01 1.44
C VAL A 50 -5.38 6.91 0.17
N LEU A 51 -4.06 6.97 0.32
CA LEU A 51 -3.11 6.95 -0.76
C LEU A 51 -2.30 5.66 -0.66
N ALA A 52 -2.09 4.96 -1.78
CA ALA A 52 -1.27 3.75 -1.83
C ALA A 52 -0.10 3.90 -2.80
N ILE A 53 1.08 3.45 -2.37
CA ILE A 53 2.31 3.50 -3.16
C ILE A 53 2.90 2.10 -3.24
N THR A 54 3.22 1.66 -4.46
CA THR A 54 4.05 0.49 -4.70
C THR A 54 5.22 0.82 -5.64
N GLY A 55 6.06 -0.16 -5.92
CA GLY A 55 7.22 -0.05 -6.81
C GLY A 55 8.34 -1.00 -6.38
N SER A 56 9.34 -1.18 -7.24
CA SER A 56 10.50 -2.01 -6.90
C SER A 56 11.38 -1.31 -5.85
N SER A 57 11.69 -0.03 -6.05
CA SER A 57 12.52 0.78 -5.15
C SER A 57 11.88 2.13 -4.81
N GLY A 58 12.37 2.80 -3.76
CA GLY A 58 11.99 4.17 -3.40
C GLY A 58 10.60 4.34 -2.78
N LYS A 59 9.82 3.27 -2.59
CA LYS A 59 8.48 3.29 -1.96
C LYS A 59 8.46 4.06 -0.64
N THR A 60 9.38 3.71 0.27
CA THR A 60 9.48 4.33 1.58
C THR A 60 9.81 5.81 1.50
N THR A 61 10.70 6.21 0.60
CA THR A 61 11.05 7.62 0.39
C THR A 61 9.84 8.41 -0.08
N VAL A 62 9.15 7.94 -1.12
CA VAL A 62 7.95 8.61 -1.66
C VAL A 62 6.84 8.68 -0.59
N LYS A 63 6.61 7.58 0.14
CA LYS A 63 5.63 7.54 1.23
C LYS A 63 5.96 8.52 2.35
N THR A 64 7.24 8.65 2.71
CA THR A 64 7.68 9.63 3.73
C THR A 64 7.49 11.06 3.24
N MET A 65 7.96 11.39 2.04
CA MET A 65 7.78 12.73 1.44
C MET A 65 6.29 13.11 1.35
N LEU A 66 5.45 12.18 0.88
CA LEU A 66 4.01 12.40 0.79
C LEU A 66 3.37 12.60 2.15
N ALA A 67 3.74 11.79 3.14
CA ALA A 67 3.23 11.93 4.50
C ALA A 67 3.64 13.28 5.12
N ASP A 68 4.88 13.73 4.89
CA ASP A 68 5.36 15.01 5.40
C ASP A 68 4.65 16.20 4.76
N ILE A 69 4.41 16.16 3.44
CA ILE A 69 3.61 17.19 2.75
C ILE A 69 2.17 17.22 3.29
N LEU A 70 1.54 16.05 3.47
CA LEU A 70 0.16 15.97 3.98
C LEU A 70 0.04 16.42 5.44
N ARG A 71 1.10 16.31 6.24
CA ARG A 71 1.14 16.78 7.64
C ARG A 71 1.01 18.29 7.75
N GLU A 72 1.40 19.03 6.73
CA GLU A 72 1.14 20.48 6.64
C GLU A 72 -0.36 20.80 6.51
N CYS A 73 -1.18 19.81 6.13
CA CYS A 73 -2.62 19.96 5.91
C CYS A 73 -3.50 19.27 6.96
N GLY A 74 -2.96 18.35 7.78
CA GLY A 74 -3.73 17.61 8.77
C GLY A 74 -3.01 16.39 9.35
N ASN A 75 -3.72 15.59 10.15
CA ASN A 75 -3.14 14.41 10.79
C ASN A 75 -2.96 13.27 9.78
N VAL A 76 -1.76 12.67 9.72
CA VAL A 76 -1.45 11.61 8.74
C VAL A 76 -1.08 10.31 9.44
N HIS A 77 -1.85 9.25 9.14
CA HIS A 77 -1.42 7.89 9.40
C HIS A 77 -0.62 7.35 8.23
N ALA A 78 0.53 6.72 8.47
CA ALA A 78 1.33 6.15 7.40
C ALA A 78 1.98 4.84 7.79
N THR A 79 2.25 3.98 6.82
CA THR A 79 2.96 2.71 7.04
C THR A 79 4.29 2.96 7.77
N LYS A 80 4.44 2.28 8.92
CA LYS A 80 5.65 2.30 9.76
C LYS A 80 6.60 1.18 9.37
N GLY A 81 7.90 1.46 9.33
CA GLY A 81 8.92 0.47 9.01
C GLY A 81 8.65 -0.23 7.67
N ASN A 82 8.74 -1.55 7.67
CA ASN A 82 8.53 -2.42 6.51
C ASN A 82 7.17 -3.15 6.53
N PHE A 83 6.16 -2.60 7.22
CA PHE A 83 4.82 -3.19 7.32
C PHE A 83 3.99 -3.01 6.04
N ASN A 84 4.48 -3.54 4.93
CA ASN A 84 3.93 -3.33 3.59
C ASN A 84 3.41 -4.63 2.91
N ASN A 85 3.35 -5.75 3.62
CA ASN A 85 2.90 -7.05 3.10
C ASN A 85 1.52 -7.47 3.64
N HIS A 86 1.13 -8.73 3.41
CA HIS A 86 -0.16 -9.32 3.81
C HIS A 86 -0.41 -9.35 5.34
N ILE A 87 0.59 -9.08 6.19
CA ILE A 87 0.42 -8.86 7.63
C ILE A 87 0.52 -7.37 7.97
N GLY A 88 1.54 -6.70 7.42
CA GLY A 88 1.87 -5.33 7.77
C GLY A 88 0.82 -4.31 7.37
N VAL A 89 0.22 -4.45 6.17
CA VAL A 89 -0.85 -3.55 5.74
C VAL A 89 -2.09 -3.70 6.61
N PRO A 90 -2.61 -4.91 6.91
CA PRO A 90 -3.69 -5.07 7.89
C PRO A 90 -3.41 -4.42 9.24
N LEU A 91 -2.20 -4.61 9.80
CA LEU A 91 -1.81 -3.98 11.06
C LEU A 91 -1.76 -2.44 10.97
N THR A 92 -1.38 -1.90 9.81
CA THR A 92 -1.43 -0.46 9.55
C THR A 92 -2.88 0.02 9.51
N LEU A 93 -3.77 -0.67 8.80
CA LEU A 93 -5.19 -0.29 8.69
C LEU A 93 -5.93 -0.39 10.03
N LEU A 94 -5.58 -1.35 10.90
CA LEU A 94 -6.13 -1.45 12.26
C LEU A 94 -5.78 -0.26 13.16
N GLN A 95 -4.73 0.50 12.82
CA GLN A 95 -4.33 1.71 13.54
C GLN A 95 -4.97 2.98 12.96
N LEU A 96 -5.89 2.86 11.99
CA LEU A 96 -6.69 4.00 11.56
C LEU A 96 -7.61 4.45 12.70
N GLU A 97 -7.73 5.77 12.85
CA GLU A 97 -8.49 6.44 13.90
C GLU A 97 -9.22 7.62 13.28
N ALA A 98 -10.33 8.07 13.90
CA ALA A 98 -11.12 9.20 13.42
C ALA A 98 -10.35 10.54 13.40
N THR A 99 -9.29 10.64 14.21
CA THR A 99 -8.40 11.81 14.32
C THR A 99 -7.50 11.99 13.11
N HIS A 100 -7.17 10.92 12.39
CA HIS A 100 -6.38 10.99 11.15
C HIS A 100 -7.20 11.61 10.04
N ASP A 101 -6.61 12.51 9.27
CA ASP A 101 -7.21 13.15 8.09
C ASP A 101 -6.80 12.48 6.78
N PHE A 102 -5.64 11.82 6.78
CA PHE A 102 -5.12 11.10 5.61
C PHE A 102 -4.48 9.77 6.05
N ALA A 103 -4.48 8.80 5.14
CA ALA A 103 -3.68 7.58 5.27
C ALA A 103 -2.74 7.38 4.07
N VAL A 104 -1.47 7.05 4.32
CA VAL A 104 -0.49 6.73 3.27
C VAL A 104 0.04 5.30 3.46
N ILE A 105 -0.36 4.41 2.57
CA ILE A 105 -0.12 2.97 2.67
C ILE A 105 0.97 2.55 1.67
N GLU A 106 2.07 2.04 2.20
CA GLU A 106 3.11 1.40 1.40
C GLU A 106 2.73 -0.06 1.13
N MET A 107 2.80 -0.49 -0.14
CA MET A 107 2.46 -1.86 -0.54
C MET A 107 3.65 -2.53 -1.25
N GLY A 108 4.13 -3.60 -0.62
CA GLY A 108 5.14 -4.51 -1.14
C GLY A 108 4.50 -5.78 -1.67
N ALA A 109 5.14 -6.38 -2.67
CA ALA A 109 4.77 -7.69 -3.18
C ALA A 109 6.02 -8.42 -3.69
N SER A 110 6.00 -9.73 -3.51
CA SER A 110 6.93 -10.74 -4.02
C SER A 110 6.27 -11.71 -5.01
N ALA A 111 4.94 -11.75 -5.10
CA ALA A 111 4.21 -12.57 -6.06
C ALA A 111 3.03 -11.82 -6.70
N ILE A 112 2.56 -12.29 -7.85
CA ILE A 112 1.35 -11.80 -8.53
C ILE A 112 0.12 -12.07 -7.64
N GLY A 113 -0.79 -11.10 -7.57
CA GLY A 113 -2.02 -11.13 -6.78
C GLY A 113 -1.89 -10.48 -5.41
N GLU A 114 -0.67 -10.26 -4.91
CA GLU A 114 -0.47 -9.70 -3.58
C GLU A 114 -0.88 -8.21 -3.52
N ILE A 115 -0.52 -7.40 -4.52
CA ILE A 115 -0.92 -5.98 -4.53
C ILE A 115 -2.44 -5.87 -4.70
N ALA A 116 -3.05 -6.70 -5.55
CA ALA A 116 -4.51 -6.76 -5.70
C ALA A 116 -5.19 -7.11 -4.36
N TYR A 117 -4.64 -8.05 -3.60
CA TYR A 117 -5.11 -8.37 -2.25
C TYR A 117 -4.97 -7.17 -1.31
N LEU A 118 -3.82 -6.52 -1.26
CA LEU A 118 -3.60 -5.35 -0.38
C LEU A 118 -4.55 -4.19 -0.73
N CYS A 119 -4.78 -3.93 -2.02
CA CYS A 119 -5.74 -2.93 -2.47
C CYS A 119 -7.18 -3.29 -2.10
N SER A 120 -7.52 -4.59 -2.08
CA SER A 120 -8.84 -5.05 -1.63
C SER A 120 -9.15 -4.67 -0.18
N LEU A 121 -8.11 -4.64 0.66
CA LEU A 121 -8.22 -4.27 2.07
C LEU A 121 -8.18 -2.75 2.25
N ALA A 122 -7.20 -2.10 1.61
CA ALA A 122 -6.90 -0.68 1.84
C ALA A 122 -7.80 0.28 1.05
N LYS A 123 -8.44 -0.18 -0.03
CA LYS A 123 -9.37 0.60 -0.89
C LYS A 123 -8.86 2.03 -1.14
N PRO A 124 -7.67 2.19 -1.73
CA PRO A 124 -7.05 3.51 -1.87
C PRO A 124 -7.82 4.37 -2.88
N HIS A 125 -7.86 5.68 -2.60
CA HIS A 125 -8.46 6.69 -3.48
C HIS A 125 -7.44 7.28 -4.48
N ILE A 126 -6.15 7.23 -4.12
CA ILE A 126 -5.04 7.68 -4.97
C ILE A 126 -3.97 6.61 -4.97
N THR A 127 -3.51 6.19 -6.14
CA THR A 127 -2.54 5.08 -6.27
C THR A 127 -1.36 5.45 -7.14
N MET A 128 -0.17 4.95 -6.79
CA MET A 128 1.05 5.17 -7.57
C MET A 128 1.92 3.91 -7.64
N VAL A 129 2.40 3.59 -8.84
CA VAL A 129 3.60 2.78 -9.04
C VAL A 129 4.79 3.73 -9.20
N ASN A 130 5.71 3.71 -8.23
CA ASN A 130 6.89 4.57 -8.26
C ASN A 130 7.85 4.19 -9.39
N ASN A 131 8.18 2.90 -9.50
CA ASN A 131 8.99 2.35 -10.57
C ASN A 131 8.86 0.82 -10.69
N VAL A 132 9.29 0.29 -11.84
CA VAL A 132 9.49 -1.14 -12.10
C VAL A 132 10.96 -1.40 -12.43
N MET A 133 11.64 -2.01 -11.47
CA MET A 133 13.01 -2.48 -11.60
C MET A 133 13.09 -4.00 -11.36
N PRO A 134 14.12 -4.70 -11.88
CA PRO A 134 14.32 -6.11 -11.60
C PRO A 134 14.55 -6.33 -10.09
N ALA A 135 13.51 -6.78 -9.39
CA ALA A 135 13.51 -7.07 -7.97
C ALA A 135 12.56 -8.24 -7.71
N HIS A 136 12.95 -9.18 -6.83
CA HIS A 136 12.17 -10.39 -6.53
C HIS A 136 11.78 -11.20 -7.78
N ILE A 137 12.65 -11.26 -8.79
CA ILE A 137 12.37 -11.92 -10.08
C ILE A 137 11.95 -13.37 -9.89
N GLU A 138 12.51 -14.09 -8.92
CA GLU A 138 12.15 -15.49 -8.63
C GLU A 138 10.65 -15.68 -8.37
N GLY A 139 9.98 -14.73 -7.69
CA GLY A 139 8.55 -14.80 -7.41
C GLY A 139 7.66 -14.25 -8.54
N PHE A 140 8.22 -13.43 -9.44
CA PHE A 140 7.50 -12.79 -10.53
C PHE A 140 7.75 -13.42 -11.91
N GLY A 141 8.77 -14.25 -12.06
CA GLY A 141 9.18 -14.90 -13.31
C GLY A 141 9.92 -13.98 -14.29
N SER A 142 9.52 -12.72 -14.42
CA SER A 142 10.17 -11.75 -15.32
C SER A 142 9.93 -10.30 -14.90
N ILE A 143 10.56 -9.34 -15.60
CA ILE A 143 10.31 -7.91 -15.40
C ILE A 143 8.87 -7.51 -15.77
N GLU A 144 8.29 -8.17 -16.78
CA GLU A 144 6.87 -8.04 -17.13
C GLU A 144 5.99 -8.57 -16.00
N GLY A 145 6.39 -9.65 -15.33
CA GLY A 145 5.71 -10.15 -14.13
C GLY A 145 5.78 -9.16 -12.96
N VAL A 146 6.92 -8.47 -12.77
CA VAL A 146 7.02 -7.37 -11.79
C VAL A 146 6.06 -6.25 -12.17
N ALA A 147 6.04 -5.83 -13.44
CA ALA A 147 5.17 -4.77 -13.93
C ALA A 147 3.68 -5.12 -13.80
N GLN A 148 3.32 -6.36 -14.07
CA GLN A 148 1.98 -6.89 -13.86
C GLN A 148 1.60 -6.79 -12.38
N ALA A 149 2.43 -7.36 -11.50
CA ALA A 149 2.14 -7.37 -10.07
C ALA A 149 2.04 -5.96 -9.47
N LYS A 150 2.88 -5.01 -9.90
CA LYS A 150 2.80 -3.62 -9.43
C LYS A 150 1.61 -2.89 -10.04
N GLY A 151 1.27 -3.18 -11.29
CA GLY A 151 0.11 -2.63 -12.00
C GLY A 151 -1.24 -3.01 -11.40
N GLU A 152 -1.31 -4.10 -10.63
CA GLU A 152 -2.50 -4.51 -9.86
C GLU A 152 -3.05 -3.38 -8.96
N ILE A 153 -2.20 -2.42 -8.56
CA ILE A 153 -2.61 -1.28 -7.74
C ILE A 153 -3.69 -0.44 -8.43
N TYR A 154 -3.77 -0.47 -9.77
CA TYR A 154 -4.72 0.30 -10.56
C TYR A 154 -6.02 -0.45 -10.85
N GLU A 155 -6.11 -1.76 -10.56
CA GLU A 155 -7.24 -2.60 -11.03
C GLU A 155 -8.57 -2.32 -10.32
N ARG A 156 -8.54 -1.71 -9.13
CA ARG A 156 -9.73 -1.52 -8.28
C ARG A 156 -10.09 -0.06 -8.05
N LEU A 157 -9.64 0.84 -8.92
CA LEU A 157 -9.98 2.25 -8.86
C LEU A 157 -11.45 2.46 -9.25
N SER A 158 -12.21 3.11 -8.38
CA SER A 158 -13.54 3.62 -8.69
C SER A 158 -13.45 4.86 -9.57
N LYS A 159 -14.53 5.22 -10.29
CA LYS A 159 -14.53 6.36 -11.23
C LYS A 159 -14.07 7.70 -10.65
N THR A 160 -14.15 7.86 -9.33
CA THR A 160 -13.74 9.07 -8.61
C THR A 160 -12.29 9.02 -8.11
N ASP A 161 -11.65 7.86 -8.17
CA ASP A 161 -10.27 7.66 -7.72
C ASP A 161 -9.26 8.14 -8.78
N THR A 162 -8.02 8.36 -8.35
CA THR A 162 -6.96 8.91 -9.21
C THR A 162 -5.76 7.97 -9.31
N ALA A 163 -5.34 7.69 -10.53
CA ALA A 163 -4.07 7.01 -10.80
C ALA A 163 -2.95 8.03 -11.03
N VAL A 164 -1.84 7.88 -10.30
CA VAL A 164 -0.60 8.61 -10.54
C VAL A 164 0.34 7.74 -11.35
N ILE A 165 0.61 8.11 -12.60
CA ILE A 165 1.43 7.32 -13.54
C ILE A 165 2.75 8.02 -13.80
N ASN A 166 3.85 7.32 -13.52
CA ASN A 166 5.18 7.72 -13.98
C ASN A 166 5.35 7.38 -15.47
N LEU A 167 5.41 8.38 -16.34
CA LEU A 167 5.54 8.21 -17.79
C LEU A 167 6.94 7.74 -18.22
N ASP A 168 7.93 7.82 -17.34
CA ASP A 168 9.28 7.31 -17.62
C ASP A 168 9.35 5.77 -17.53
N GLU A 169 8.32 5.13 -16.98
CA GLU A 169 8.22 3.68 -16.91
C GLU A 169 7.89 3.09 -18.28
N LYS A 170 8.65 2.06 -18.68
CA LYS A 170 8.43 1.30 -19.93
C LYS A 170 6.99 0.77 -20.05
N PHE A 171 6.36 0.47 -18.92
CA PHE A 171 5.02 -0.12 -18.84
C PHE A 171 3.90 0.91 -18.67
N SER A 172 4.22 2.22 -18.62
CA SER A 172 3.25 3.29 -18.40
C SER A 172 2.10 3.28 -19.41
N SER A 173 2.37 3.13 -20.71
CA SER A 173 1.36 3.04 -21.76
C SER A 173 0.40 1.85 -21.59
N GLN A 174 0.90 0.73 -21.07
CA GLN A 174 0.07 -0.46 -20.79
C GLN A 174 -0.86 -0.23 -19.59
N TRP A 175 -0.42 0.51 -18.57
CA TRP A 175 -1.30 0.84 -17.45
C TRP A 175 -2.33 1.91 -17.85
N LEU A 176 -1.90 2.94 -18.58
CA LEU A 176 -2.79 4.00 -19.07
C LEU A 176 -3.93 3.45 -19.93
N SER A 177 -3.67 2.44 -20.77
CA SER A 177 -4.71 1.83 -21.61
C SER A 177 -5.77 1.04 -20.84
N LYS A 178 -5.56 0.81 -19.54
CA LYS A 178 -6.48 0.08 -18.66
C LYS A 178 -7.17 0.99 -17.63
N ILE A 179 -6.86 2.28 -17.62
CA ILE A 179 -7.37 3.24 -16.64
C ILE A 179 -8.38 4.16 -17.33
N ASP A 180 -9.63 4.08 -16.89
CA ASP A 180 -10.71 4.98 -17.32
C ASP A 180 -10.94 6.14 -16.30
N ASN A 181 -10.10 6.21 -15.28
CA ASN A 181 -10.20 7.11 -14.13
C ASN A 181 -9.46 8.44 -14.38
N ALA A 182 -9.50 9.34 -13.39
CA ALA A 182 -8.63 10.51 -13.40
C ALA A 182 -7.16 10.07 -13.35
N VAL A 183 -6.33 10.65 -14.22
CA VAL A 183 -4.90 10.35 -14.29
C VAL A 183 -4.09 11.62 -14.03
N ILE A 184 -3.12 11.52 -13.12
CA ILE A 184 -2.05 12.50 -12.95
C ILE A 184 -0.75 11.84 -13.43
N THR A 185 -0.09 12.47 -14.38
CA THR A 185 1.17 11.98 -14.95
C THR A 185 2.37 12.69 -14.34
N VAL A 186 3.40 11.93 -14.01
CA VAL A 186 4.70 12.44 -13.54
C VAL A 186 5.81 11.99 -14.48
N SER A 187 6.84 12.82 -14.70
CA SER A 187 7.99 12.44 -15.53
C SER A 187 9.20 13.37 -15.32
N LEU A 188 10.40 12.82 -15.43
CA LEU A 188 11.65 13.57 -15.55
C LEU A 188 11.97 13.94 -17.01
N ASN A 189 11.46 13.19 -17.98
CA ASN A 189 11.86 13.32 -19.39
C ASN A 189 10.77 13.90 -20.30
N ASN A 190 9.51 13.91 -19.85
CA ASN A 190 8.36 14.33 -20.64
C ASN A 190 7.74 15.61 -20.07
N LEU A 191 7.96 16.74 -20.76
CA LEU A 191 7.46 18.05 -20.37
C LEU A 191 5.95 18.24 -20.57
N HIS A 192 5.27 17.26 -21.16
CA HIS A 192 3.82 17.22 -21.28
C HIS A 192 3.14 16.47 -20.12
N ALA A 193 3.92 15.89 -19.20
CA ALA A 193 3.38 15.35 -17.96
C ALA A 193 2.73 16.45 -17.09
N ASN A 194 1.78 16.08 -16.23
CA ASN A 194 1.16 17.02 -15.30
C ASN A 194 2.18 17.57 -14.29
N CYS A 195 3.13 16.74 -13.85
CA CYS A 195 4.24 17.15 -13.00
C CYS A 195 5.57 16.70 -13.61
N TYR A 196 6.52 17.62 -13.77
CA TYR A 196 7.84 17.32 -14.28
C TYR A 196 8.93 18.19 -13.62
N ALA A 197 10.17 17.74 -13.70
CA ALA A 197 11.33 18.50 -13.25
C ALA A 197 12.10 19.13 -14.42
N LYS A 198 12.66 20.32 -14.22
CA LYS A 198 13.58 21.01 -15.14
C LYS A 198 14.78 21.53 -14.36
N ASN A 199 15.89 21.77 -15.05
CA ASN A 199 17.13 22.33 -14.47
C ASN A 199 17.67 21.49 -13.30
N ILE A 200 17.65 20.16 -13.44
CA ILE A 200 18.18 19.24 -12.42
C ILE A 200 19.70 19.45 -12.32
N GLN A 201 20.17 19.80 -11.14
CA GLN A 201 21.59 19.91 -10.82
C GLN A 201 21.98 18.72 -9.97
N ILE A 202 22.86 17.86 -10.48
CA ILE A 202 23.44 16.77 -9.70
C ILE A 202 24.59 17.39 -8.90
N LEU A 203 24.42 17.49 -7.59
CA LEU A 203 25.51 17.87 -6.70
C LEU A 203 26.45 16.66 -6.59
N GLU A 204 27.70 16.80 -7.04
CA GLU A 204 28.71 15.77 -6.79
C GLU A 204 28.90 15.65 -5.28
N SER A 205 28.68 14.45 -4.75
CA SER A 205 29.04 14.12 -3.38
C SER A 205 30.55 14.21 -3.26
N SER A 206 31.03 15.15 -2.43
CA SER A 206 32.45 15.28 -2.10
C SER A 206 32.96 13.93 -1.58
N SER A 207 33.95 13.37 -2.29
CA SER A 207 34.63 12.11 -1.98
C SER A 207 35.25 12.09 -0.58
#